data_AF-A0A2U3PU88-F1
#
_entry.id   AF-A0A2U3PU88-F1
#
_cell.length_a   1.000
_cell.length_b   1.000
_cell.length_c   1.000
_cell.angle_alpha   90.00
_cell.angle_beta   90.00
_cell.angle_gamma   90.00
#
_symmetry.space_group_name_H-M   'P 1'
#
loop_
_entity.id
_entity.type
_entity.pdbx_description
1 polymer ?
#
loop_
_entity_poly.entity_id
_entity_poly.type
_entity_poly.pdbx_seq_one_letter_code
_entity_poly.pdbx_strand_id
1 'polypeptide(L)'
;MATKVPNVFEYSRELREETAKGKEITARKQDAERKARQLNERVRSGPTADERAADAERVVRGEALPDFEAELKVAMRELRALEDAEKSQLILIETARKAAAGGISDEMRPYYQRGMKKLVPLLREAHAIWSDIFAMKQAMLNQGLQLHGIFQIEPYFLGIPDDRTSEFAGFLRECVSAGYIRSMPKEFER
;
A
#
# COMPACT_ATOMS: atom_id res chain seq x y z
N MET A 1 5.74 -12.91 24.57
CA MET A 1 4.55 -12.82 23.70
C MET A 1 4.90 -11.96 22.50
N ALA A 2 4.63 -12.43 21.27
CA ALA A 2 4.82 -11.63 20.07
C ALA A 2 3.77 -10.51 20.01
N THR A 3 4.16 -9.28 19.67
CA THR A 3 3.21 -8.18 19.49
C THR A 3 2.39 -8.43 18.23
N LYS A 4 1.07 -8.59 18.35
CA LYS A 4 0.17 -8.78 17.22
C LYS A 4 -0.19 -7.41 16.63
N VAL A 5 0.08 -7.21 15.34
CA VAL A 5 -0.36 -6.00 14.63
C VAL A 5 -1.86 -6.09 14.36
N PRO A 6 -2.67 -5.08 14.72
CA PRO A 6 -4.10 -5.06 14.41
C PRO A 6 -4.38 -5.13 12.91
N ASN A 7 -5.43 -5.85 12.51
CA ASN A 7 -5.92 -5.82 11.14
C ASN A 7 -6.57 -4.46 10.86
N VAL A 8 -6.21 -3.79 9.76
CA VAL A 8 -6.70 -2.44 9.43
C VAL A 8 -8.23 -2.35 9.30
N PHE A 9 -8.88 -3.40 8.82
CA PHE A 9 -10.34 -3.45 8.72
C PHE A 9 -11.00 -3.71 10.08
N GLU A 10 -10.38 -4.50 10.95
CA GLU A 10 -10.89 -4.72 12.31
C GLU A 10 -10.75 -3.44 13.14
N TYR A 11 -9.62 -2.73 12.96
CA TYR A 11 -9.27 -1.50 13.65
C TYR A 11 -10.21 -0.34 13.30
N SER A 12 -10.51 -0.13 12.01
CA SER A 12 -11.33 1.00 11.57
C SER A 12 -12.72 0.57 11.12
N ARG A 13 -13.73 0.97 11.89
CA ARG A 13 -15.15 0.85 11.52
C ARG A 13 -15.46 1.67 10.26
N GLU A 14 -14.95 2.90 10.19
CA GLU A 14 -15.14 3.80 9.05
C GLU A 14 -14.62 3.17 7.75
N LEU A 15 -13.41 2.59 7.77
CA LEU A 15 -12.86 1.91 6.59
C LEU A 15 -13.76 0.75 6.13
N ARG A 16 -14.33 -0.01 7.07
CA ARG A 16 -15.28 -1.09 6.73
C ARG A 16 -16.54 -0.55 6.08
N GLU A 17 -17.11 0.51 6.64
CA GLU A 17 -18.33 1.14 6.13
C GLU A 17 -18.09 1.73 4.72
N GLU A 18 -17.02 2.50 4.52
CA GLU A 18 -16.68 3.07 3.21
C GLU A 18 -16.34 2.00 2.17
N THR A 19 -15.72 0.89 2.59
CA THR A 19 -15.46 -0.25 1.68
C THR A 19 -16.77 -0.96 1.30
N ALA A 20 -17.71 -1.09 2.24
CA ALA A 20 -19.02 -1.68 1.95
C ALA A 20 -19.83 -0.83 0.97
N LYS A 21 -19.86 0.50 1.17
CA LYS A 21 -20.48 1.45 0.23
C LYS A 21 -19.82 1.38 -1.15
N GLY A 22 -18.49 1.28 -1.21
CA GLY A 22 -17.75 1.10 -2.47
C GLY A 22 -18.20 -0.14 -3.24
N LYS A 23 -18.37 -1.27 -2.55
CA LYS A 23 -18.87 -2.51 -3.18
C LYS A 23 -20.28 -2.34 -3.74
N GLU A 24 -21.16 -1.65 -3.03
CA GLU A 24 -22.52 -1.37 -3.48
C GLU A 24 -22.53 -0.49 -4.75
N ILE A 25 -21.74 0.58 -4.77
CA ILE A 25 -21.62 1.47 -5.94
C ILE A 25 -21.07 0.70 -7.15
N THR A 26 -20.03 -0.11 -6.96
CA THR A 26 -19.47 -0.94 -8.05
C THR A 26 -20.49 -1.94 -8.58
N ALA A 27 -21.28 -2.59 -7.72
CA ALA A 27 -22.35 -3.50 -8.17
C ALA A 27 -23.40 -2.76 -9.01
N ARG A 28 -23.88 -1.60 -8.54
CA ARG A 28 -24.83 -0.76 -9.29
C ARG A 28 -24.27 -0.28 -10.61
N LYS A 29 -22.99 0.06 -10.66
CA LYS A 29 -22.29 0.46 -11.90
C LYS A 29 -22.26 -0.69 -12.90
N GLN A 30 -21.94 -1.91 -12.46
CA GLN A 30 -21.95 -3.10 -13.34
C GLN A 30 -23.35 -3.36 -13.91
N ASP A 31 -24.41 -3.18 -13.12
CA ASP A 31 -25.79 -3.29 -13.58
C ASP A 31 -26.14 -2.20 -14.62
N ALA A 32 -25.79 -0.95 -14.34
CA ALA A 32 -26.00 0.17 -15.27
C ALA A 32 -25.22 0.00 -16.57
N GLU A 33 -23.98 -0.52 -16.50
CA GLU A 33 -23.15 -0.80 -17.66
C GLU A 33 -23.76 -1.90 -18.53
N ARG A 34 -24.26 -2.99 -17.92
CA ARG A 34 -24.98 -4.05 -18.64
C ARG A 34 -26.22 -3.50 -19.35
N LYS A 35 -27.03 -2.69 -18.65
CA LYS A 35 -28.23 -2.07 -19.21
C LYS A 35 -27.90 -1.13 -20.38
N ALA A 36 -26.89 -0.27 -20.22
CA ALA A 36 -26.46 0.65 -21.27
C ALA A 36 -25.94 -0.09 -22.51
N ARG A 37 -25.20 -1.20 -22.33
CA ARG A 37 -24.73 -2.05 -23.43
C ARG A 37 -25.90 -2.69 -24.18
N GLN A 38 -26.87 -3.27 -23.46
CA GLN A 38 -28.06 -3.87 -24.07
C GLN A 38 -28.88 -2.85 -24.87
N LEU A 39 -29.12 -1.66 -24.31
CA LEU A 39 -29.85 -0.58 -25.01
C LEU A 39 -29.07 -0.08 -26.24
N ASN A 40 -27.75 0.02 -26.16
CA ASN A 40 -26.92 0.45 -27.29
C ASN A 40 -26.91 -0.58 -28.42
N GLU A 41 -26.84 -1.88 -28.10
CA GLU A 41 -26.99 -2.95 -29.09
C GLU A 41 -28.36 -2.90 -29.75
N ARG A 42 -29.41 -2.70 -28.95
CA ARG A 42 -30.79 -2.60 -29.40
C ARG A 42 -31.05 -1.43 -30.37
N VAL A 43 -30.52 -0.25 -30.04
CA VAL A 43 -30.57 0.93 -30.92
C VAL A 43 -29.84 0.67 -32.24
N ARG A 44 -28.68 -0.02 -32.19
CA ARG A 44 -27.90 -0.34 -33.38
C ARG A 44 -28.55 -1.39 -34.28
N SER A 45 -29.19 -2.40 -33.72
CA SER A 45 -29.83 -3.48 -34.48
C SER A 45 -31.17 -3.06 -35.09
N GLY A 46 -31.80 -2.00 -34.58
CA GLY A 46 -33.16 -1.61 -34.94
C GLY A 46 -34.22 -2.61 -34.46
N PRO A 47 -35.52 -2.32 -34.70
CA PRO A 47 -36.61 -3.19 -34.28
C PRO A 47 -36.75 -4.42 -35.17
N THR A 48 -37.02 -5.58 -34.56
CA THR A 48 -37.30 -6.84 -35.27
C THR A 48 -38.67 -6.79 -35.97
N ALA A 49 -38.99 -7.81 -36.77
CA ALA A 49 -40.30 -7.89 -37.43
C ALA A 49 -41.45 -7.98 -36.42
N ASP A 50 -41.28 -8.76 -35.35
CA ASP A 50 -42.29 -8.94 -34.30
C ASP A 50 -42.52 -7.66 -33.50
N GLU A 51 -41.45 -6.90 -33.23
CA GLU A 51 -41.56 -5.63 -32.53
C GLU A 51 -42.18 -4.54 -33.41
N ARG A 52 -41.89 -4.54 -34.72
CA ARG A 52 -42.60 -3.66 -35.66
C ARG A 52 -44.10 -3.97 -35.71
N ALA A 53 -44.49 -5.24 -35.62
CA ALA A 53 -45.89 -5.63 -35.55
C ALA A 53 -46.54 -5.17 -34.22
N ALA A 54 -45.84 -5.35 -33.09
CA ALA A 54 -46.30 -4.88 -31.78
C ALA A 54 -46.40 -3.34 -31.71
N ASP A 55 -45.44 -2.62 -32.30
CA ASP A 55 -45.44 -1.16 -32.39
C ASP A 55 -46.61 -0.66 -33.25
N ALA A 56 -46.94 -1.36 -34.35
CA ALA A 56 -48.12 -1.04 -35.17
C ALA A 56 -49.42 -1.20 -34.37
N GLU A 57 -49.55 -2.24 -33.55
CA GLU A 57 -50.71 -2.40 -32.66
C GLU A 57 -50.80 -1.30 -31.60
N ARG A 58 -49.67 -0.86 -31.04
CA ARG A 58 -49.62 0.27 -30.09
C ARG A 58 -50.11 1.56 -30.72
N VAL A 59 -49.69 1.84 -31.96
CA VAL A 59 -50.14 3.03 -32.72
C VAL A 59 -51.65 2.99 -32.95
N VAL A 60 -52.22 1.83 -33.30
CA VAL A 60 -53.68 1.67 -33.47
C VAL A 60 -54.44 1.93 -32.16
N ARG A 61 -53.85 1.57 -31.02
CA ARG A 61 -54.41 1.83 -29.68
C ARG A 61 -54.14 3.24 -29.15
N GLY A 62 -53.38 4.07 -29.87
CA GLY A 62 -52.98 5.41 -29.44
C GLY A 62 -51.94 5.41 -28.31
N GLU A 63 -51.21 4.32 -28.11
CA GLU A 63 -50.15 4.19 -27.11
C GLU A 63 -48.82 4.76 -27.62
N ALA A 64 -47.98 5.23 -26.70
CA ALA A 64 -46.65 5.74 -27.05
C ALA A 64 -45.68 4.61 -27.44
N LEU A 65 -44.84 4.88 -28.44
CA LEU A 65 -43.79 3.96 -28.85
C LEU A 65 -42.59 4.01 -27.89
N PRO A 66 -41.87 2.89 -27.69
CA PRO A 66 -40.63 2.90 -26.92
C PRO A 66 -39.57 3.78 -27.60
N ASP A 67 -39.00 4.70 -26.83
CA ASP A 67 -37.87 5.53 -27.28
C ASP A 67 -36.57 4.99 -26.69
N PHE A 68 -36.02 3.96 -27.36
CA PHE A 68 -34.79 3.31 -26.92
C PHE A 68 -33.57 4.24 -26.97
N GLU A 69 -33.58 5.29 -27.79
CA GLU A 69 -32.51 6.30 -27.82
C GLU A 69 -32.58 7.20 -26.57
N ALA A 70 -33.78 7.64 -26.18
CA ALA A 70 -33.98 8.37 -24.94
C ALA A 70 -33.64 7.52 -23.71
N GLU A 71 -34.07 6.25 -23.68
CA GLU A 71 -33.72 5.32 -22.61
C GLU A 71 -32.20 5.08 -22.52
N LEU A 72 -31.52 4.90 -23.65
CA LEU A 72 -30.06 4.78 -23.71
C LEU A 72 -29.37 6.03 -23.15
N LYS A 73 -29.85 7.22 -23.53
CA LYS A 73 -29.30 8.49 -23.04
C LYS A 73 -29.45 8.63 -21.52
N VAL A 74 -30.57 8.19 -20.95
CA VAL A 74 -30.78 8.16 -19.49
C VAL A 74 -29.83 7.15 -18.84
N ALA A 75 -29.72 5.92 -19.38
CA ALA A 75 -28.83 4.89 -18.85
C ALA A 75 -27.34 5.32 -18.89
N MET A 76 -26.90 5.97 -19.96
CA MET A 76 -25.54 6.51 -20.06
C MET A 76 -25.26 7.63 -19.06
N ARG A 77 -26.25 8.49 -18.76
CA ARG A 77 -26.12 9.53 -17.72
C ARG A 77 -26.00 8.91 -16.33
N GLU A 78 -26.81 7.89 -16.04
CA GLU A 78 -26.75 7.13 -14.80
C GLU A 78 -25.39 6.44 -14.63
N LEU A 79 -24.89 5.80 -15.69
CA LEU A 79 -23.56 5.16 -15.68
C LEU A 79 -22.45 6.17 -15.35
N ARG A 80 -22.45 7.35 -15.99
CA ARG A 80 -21.47 8.41 -15.69
C ARG A 80 -21.57 8.91 -14.25
N ALA A 81 -22.78 9.10 -13.74
CA ALA A 81 -22.97 9.49 -12.34
C ALA A 81 -22.42 8.43 -11.37
N LEU A 82 -22.58 7.13 -11.70
CA LEU A 82 -22.02 6.03 -10.92
C LEU A 82 -20.49 5.95 -11.03
N GLU A 83 -19.91 6.24 -12.19
CA GLU A 83 -18.45 6.34 -12.37
C GLU A 83 -17.84 7.46 -11.50
N ASP A 84 -18.49 8.63 -11.45
CA ASP A 84 -18.04 9.75 -10.63
C ASP A 84 -18.23 9.48 -9.13
N ALA A 85 -19.33 8.82 -8.76
CA ALA A 85 -19.56 8.35 -7.40
C ALA A 85 -18.51 7.31 -6.97
N GLU A 86 -18.16 6.37 -7.84
CA GLU A 86 -17.13 5.35 -7.56
C GLU A 86 -15.76 6.00 -7.33
N LYS A 87 -15.36 6.94 -8.20
CA LYS A 87 -14.10 7.69 -8.01
C LYS A 87 -14.07 8.43 -6.68
N SER A 88 -15.16 9.11 -6.34
CA SER A 88 -15.28 9.84 -5.07
C SER A 88 -15.20 8.88 -3.88
N GLN A 89 -15.86 7.72 -3.98
CA GLN A 89 -15.85 6.70 -2.93
C GLN A 89 -14.47 6.07 -2.72
N LEU A 90 -13.69 5.86 -3.79
CA LEU A 90 -12.31 5.37 -3.68
C LEU A 90 -11.42 6.32 -2.88
N ILE A 91 -11.59 7.64 -3.04
CA ILE A 91 -10.87 8.65 -2.26
C ILE A 91 -11.23 8.55 -0.78
N LEU A 92 -12.52 8.35 -0.46
CA LEU A 92 -12.98 8.18 0.93
C LEU A 92 -12.39 6.91 1.56
N ILE A 93 -12.38 5.79 0.84
CA ILE A 93 -11.76 4.53 1.28
C ILE A 93 -10.27 4.73 1.56
N GLU A 94 -9.55 5.42 0.66
CA GLU A 94 -8.11 5.67 0.84
C GLU A 94 -7.86 6.58 2.05
N THR A 95 -8.70 7.59 2.25
CA THR A 95 -8.62 8.50 3.39
C THR A 95 -8.85 7.76 4.71
N ALA A 96 -9.91 6.96 4.81
CA ALA A 96 -10.20 6.14 5.98
C ALA A 96 -9.08 5.12 6.25
N ARG A 97 -8.48 4.56 5.20
CA ARG A 97 -7.33 3.64 5.32
C ARG A 97 -6.09 4.35 5.86
N LYS A 98 -5.79 5.55 5.39
CA LYS A 98 -4.67 6.36 5.89
C LYS A 98 -4.86 6.72 7.35
N ALA A 99 -6.07 7.13 7.75
CA ALA A 99 -6.40 7.42 9.14
C ALA A 99 -6.22 6.18 10.03
N ALA A 100 -6.75 5.02 9.60
CA ALA A 100 -6.58 3.75 10.31
C ALA A 100 -5.10 3.35 10.45
N ALA A 101 -4.32 3.48 9.38
CA ALA A 101 -2.89 3.19 9.41
C ALA A 101 -2.12 4.11 10.36
N GLY A 102 -2.49 5.39 10.43
CA GLY A 102 -1.96 6.34 11.41
C GLY A 102 -2.22 5.88 12.85
N GLY A 103 -3.47 5.55 13.17
CA GLY A 103 -3.85 5.07 14.50
C GLY A 103 -3.14 3.78 14.90
N ILE A 104 -3.04 2.79 14.00
CA ILE A 104 -2.28 1.56 14.24
C ILE A 104 -0.80 1.87 14.46
N SER A 105 -0.21 2.77 13.66
CA SER A 105 1.19 3.15 13.81
C SER A 105 1.45 3.80 15.17
N ASP A 106 0.53 4.61 15.66
CA ASP A 106 0.63 5.24 16.98
C ASP A 106 0.52 4.22 18.11
N GLU A 107 -0.38 3.23 18.01
CA GLU A 107 -0.49 2.13 18.95
C GLU A 107 0.78 1.25 18.95
N MET A 108 1.37 1.03 17.78
CA MET A 108 2.57 0.20 17.61
C MET A 108 3.87 0.93 17.97
N ARG A 109 3.87 2.26 17.94
CA ARG A 109 5.06 3.10 18.16
C ARG A 109 5.80 2.77 19.47
N PRO A 110 5.15 2.59 20.63
CA PRO A 110 5.86 2.23 21.86
C PRO A 110 6.54 0.86 21.78
N TYR A 111 5.96 -0.11 21.09
CA TYR A 111 6.54 -1.44 20.92
C TYR A 111 7.78 -1.39 20.04
N TYR A 112 7.67 -0.69 18.90
CA TYR A 112 8.78 -0.44 18.00
C TYR A 112 9.92 0.31 18.72
N GLN A 113 9.61 1.40 19.42
CA GLN A 113 10.60 2.17 20.18
C GLN A 113 11.29 1.34 21.26
N ARG A 114 10.55 0.48 22.00
CA ARG A 114 11.15 -0.45 22.96
C ARG A 114 12.06 -1.47 22.28
N GLY A 115 11.68 -1.96 21.11
CA GLY A 115 12.51 -2.87 20.30
C GLY A 115 13.81 -2.19 19.86
N MET A 116 13.72 -1.01 19.26
CA MET A 116 14.87 -0.22 18.81
C MET A 116 15.82 0.16 19.95
N LYS A 117 15.28 0.61 21.09
CA LYS A 117 16.09 0.92 22.28
C LYS A 117 16.85 -0.28 22.85
N LYS A 118 16.42 -1.52 22.54
CA LYS A 118 17.14 -2.74 22.90
C LYS A 118 18.11 -3.19 21.80
N LEU A 119 17.69 -3.12 20.54
CA LEU A 119 18.46 -3.62 19.40
C LEU A 119 19.68 -2.75 19.09
N VAL A 120 19.51 -1.43 19.04
CA VAL A 120 20.57 -0.52 18.57
C VAL A 120 21.83 -0.57 19.46
N PRO A 121 21.73 -0.59 20.81
CA PRO A 121 22.91 -0.78 21.65
C PRO A 121 23.67 -2.08 21.38
N LEU A 122 22.96 -3.18 21.13
CA LEU A 122 23.58 -4.48 20.82
C LEU A 122 24.30 -4.47 19.47
N LEU A 123 23.71 -3.81 18.46
CA LEU A 123 24.36 -3.63 17.16
C LEU A 123 25.62 -2.76 17.28
N ARG A 124 25.56 -1.70 18.09
CA ARG A 124 26.73 -0.87 18.38
C ARG A 124 27.85 -1.68 19.06
N GLU A 125 27.50 -2.49 20.05
CA GLU A 125 28.46 -3.36 20.74
C GLU A 125 29.06 -4.42 19.80
N ALA A 126 28.22 -5.05 18.97
CA ALA A 126 28.68 -5.99 17.95
C ALA A 126 29.64 -5.32 16.95
N HIS A 127 29.37 -4.08 16.53
CA HIS A 127 30.25 -3.33 15.66
C HIS A 127 31.59 -2.97 16.33
N ALA A 128 31.61 -2.67 17.63
CA ALA A 128 32.85 -2.45 18.37
C ALA A 128 33.73 -3.72 18.37
N ILE A 129 33.13 -4.88 18.67
CA ILE A 129 33.83 -6.18 18.62
C ILE A 129 34.32 -6.47 17.19
N TRP A 130 33.48 -6.20 16.18
CA TRP A 130 33.88 -6.35 14.79
C TRP A 130 35.05 -5.44 14.41
N SER A 131 35.09 -4.22 14.93
CA SER A 131 36.19 -3.27 14.71
C SER A 131 37.52 -3.81 15.27
N ASP A 132 37.50 -4.43 16.45
CA ASP A 132 38.68 -5.09 17.02
C ASP A 132 39.15 -6.28 16.16
N ILE A 133 38.22 -7.12 15.72
CA ILE A 133 38.50 -8.28 14.85
C ILE A 133 39.08 -7.81 13.51
N PHE A 134 38.50 -6.76 12.92
CA PHE A 134 38.96 -6.19 11.66
C PHE A 134 40.35 -5.56 11.81
N ALA A 135 40.61 -4.83 12.90
CA ALA A 135 41.93 -4.28 13.20
C ALA A 135 42.99 -5.40 13.32
N MET A 136 42.65 -6.51 13.98
CA MET A 136 43.52 -7.70 14.05
C MET A 136 43.80 -8.27 12.66
N LYS A 137 42.77 -8.43 11.83
CA LYS A 137 42.91 -8.88 10.43
C LYS A 137 43.85 -7.97 9.65
N GLN A 138 43.64 -6.65 9.71
CA GLN A 138 44.49 -5.68 9.01
C GLN A 138 45.94 -5.73 9.52
N ALA A 139 46.15 -5.83 10.84
CA ALA A 139 47.50 -5.93 11.42
C ALA A 139 48.25 -7.20 10.95
N MET A 140 47.56 -8.33 10.78
CA MET A 140 48.16 -9.57 10.25
C MET A 140 48.49 -9.44 8.76
N LEU A 141 47.56 -8.88 7.97
CA LEU A 141 47.78 -8.65 6.54
C LEU A 141 48.93 -7.68 6.28
N ASN A 142 49.05 -6.61 7.08
CA ASN A 142 50.13 -5.63 6.98
C ASN A 142 51.51 -6.23 7.32
N GLN A 143 51.55 -7.34 8.04
CA GLN A 143 52.78 -8.12 8.29
C GLN A 143 53.07 -9.15 7.19
N GLY A 144 52.24 -9.22 6.14
CA GLY A 144 52.38 -10.19 5.05
C GLY A 144 51.94 -11.61 5.41
N LEU A 145 51.20 -11.79 6.52
CA LEU A 145 50.72 -13.10 6.96
C LEU A 145 49.55 -13.58 6.10
N GLN A 146 49.51 -14.89 5.84
CA GLN A 146 48.34 -15.54 5.27
C GLN A 146 47.32 -15.85 6.37
N LEU A 147 46.04 -15.63 6.08
CA LEU A 147 44.93 -15.82 7.03
C LEU A 147 44.41 -17.26 6.97
N HIS A 148 45.16 -18.21 7.54
CA HIS A 148 44.84 -19.65 7.50
C HIS A 148 43.58 -20.02 8.28
N GLY A 149 42.41 -19.93 7.65
CA GLY A 149 41.14 -20.40 8.24
C GLY A 149 40.44 -19.41 9.17
N ILE A 150 41.06 -18.25 9.44
CA ILE A 150 40.50 -17.17 10.25
C ILE A 150 40.03 -16.02 9.35
N PHE A 151 39.04 -15.25 9.82
CA PHE A 151 38.41 -14.16 9.07
C PHE A 151 37.75 -14.57 7.74
N GLN A 152 37.37 -15.85 7.59
CA GLN A 152 36.68 -16.35 6.38
C GLN A 152 35.20 -15.92 6.31
N ILE A 153 34.58 -15.66 7.46
CA ILE A 153 33.20 -15.21 7.58
C ILE A 153 33.23 -13.84 8.21
N GLU A 154 32.63 -12.86 7.54
CA GLU A 154 32.63 -11.47 7.97
C GLU A 154 31.18 -10.95 8.06
N PRO A 155 30.83 -10.24 9.14
CA PRO A 155 29.49 -9.68 9.31
C PRO A 155 29.38 -8.37 8.50
N TYR A 156 29.38 -8.45 7.17
CA TYR A 156 29.37 -7.28 6.28
C TYR A 156 28.22 -6.29 6.56
N PHE A 157 27.12 -6.76 7.14
CA PHE A 157 25.99 -5.91 7.57
C PHE A 157 26.34 -4.94 8.70
N LEU A 158 27.45 -5.15 9.42
CA LEU A 158 28.01 -4.21 10.41
C LEU A 158 28.92 -3.14 9.77
N GLY A 159 29.04 -3.15 8.44
CA GLY A 159 29.91 -2.24 7.69
C GLY A 159 31.40 -2.54 7.88
N ILE A 160 32.23 -1.81 7.12
CA ILE A 160 33.67 -1.78 7.32
C ILE A 160 33.97 -0.71 8.39
N PRO A 161 34.77 -1.01 9.43
CA PRO A 161 35.23 0.00 10.38
C PRO A 161 35.90 1.16 9.64
N ASP A 162 35.65 2.39 10.07
CA ASP A 162 36.07 3.64 9.42
C ASP A 162 35.36 4.00 8.09
N ASP A 163 34.55 3.11 7.50
CA ASP A 163 33.69 3.47 6.37
C ASP A 163 32.43 4.19 6.84
N ARG A 164 32.54 5.51 6.90
CA ARG A 164 31.47 6.45 7.27
C ARG A 164 30.31 6.50 6.27
N THR A 165 30.50 5.97 5.06
CA THR A 165 29.48 5.94 4.01
C THR A 165 28.68 4.65 3.99
N SER A 166 29.07 3.66 4.80
CA SER A 166 28.37 2.39 4.93
C SER A 166 26.91 2.57 5.35
N GLU A 167 26.05 1.66 4.89
CA GLU A 167 24.63 1.62 5.27
C GLU A 167 24.46 1.53 6.79
N PHE A 168 25.35 0.80 7.47
CA PHE A 168 25.35 0.69 8.92
C PHE A 168 25.68 2.02 9.61
N ALA A 169 26.67 2.77 9.12
CA ALA A 169 26.95 4.12 9.61
C ALA A 169 25.76 5.08 9.36
N GLY A 170 25.09 4.96 8.21
CA GLY A 170 23.83 5.67 7.92
C GLY A 170 22.74 5.36 8.94
N PHE A 171 22.48 4.08 9.18
CA PHE A 171 21.52 3.59 10.16
C PHE A 171 21.80 4.11 11.58
N LEU A 172 23.06 4.08 12.03
CA LEU A 172 23.43 4.59 13.35
C LEU A 172 23.20 6.11 13.48
N ARG A 173 23.44 6.90 12.41
CA ARG A 173 23.14 8.34 12.40
C ARG A 173 21.65 8.62 12.57
N GLU A 174 20.81 7.85 11.89
CA GLU A 174 19.36 7.93 12.07
C GLU A 174 18.95 7.54 13.49
N CYS A 175 19.59 6.51 14.06
CA CYS A 175 19.33 6.08 15.43
C CYS A 175 19.74 7.13 16.49
N VAL A 176 20.84 7.87 16.27
CA VAL A 176 21.21 9.02 17.12
C VAL A 176 20.15 10.12 16.99
N SER A 177 19.75 10.46 15.76
CA SER A 177 18.74 11.49 15.49
C SER A 177 17.37 11.14 16.11
N ALA A 178 17.02 9.85 16.12
CA ALA A 178 15.81 9.33 16.74
C ALA A 178 15.93 9.12 18.27
N GLY A 179 17.11 9.36 18.86
CA GLY A 179 17.36 9.22 20.30
C GLY A 179 17.43 7.78 20.82
N TYR A 180 17.70 6.80 19.96
CA TYR A 180 17.89 5.40 20.36
C TYR A 180 19.27 5.13 20.97
N ILE A 181 20.27 5.92 20.59
CA ILE A 181 21.62 5.94 21.17
C ILE A 181 22.08 7.39 21.36
N ARG A 182 22.97 7.61 22.32
CA ARG A 182 23.42 8.98 22.70
C ARG A 182 24.35 9.63 21.66
N SER A 183 25.20 8.82 21.04
CA SER A 183 26.22 9.28 20.10
C SER A 183 26.60 8.15 19.15
N MET A 184 27.25 8.52 18.05
CA MET A 184 27.86 7.58 17.12
C MET A 184 29.03 6.84 17.80
N PRO A 185 29.43 5.66 17.28
CA PRO A 185 30.76 5.11 17.53
C PRO A 185 31.84 6.06 17.01
N LYS A 186 32.99 6.14 17.69
CA LYS A 186 34.07 7.10 17.39
C LYS A 186 34.61 6.96 15.98
N GLU A 187 34.64 5.74 15.47
CA GLU A 187 35.08 5.36 14.13
C GLU A 187 34.20 6.04 13.06
N PHE A 188 32.94 6.32 13.41
CA PHE A 188 31.97 7.02 12.57
C PHE A 188 31.74 8.49 12.97
N GLU A 189 32.33 8.96 14.06
CA GLU A 189 32.28 10.36 14.48
C GLU A 189 33.15 11.24 13.55
N ARG A 190 32.61 12.41 13.20
CA ARG A 190 33.34 13.57 12.66
C ARG A 190 33.07 14.75 13.59
#